data_AF-A0A4Y2BCD6-F1
#
_entry.id   AF-A0A4Y2BCD6-F1
#
_cell.length_a   1.000
_cell.length_b   1.000
_cell.length_c   1.000
_cell.angle_alpha   90.00
_cell.angle_beta   90.00
_cell.angle_gamma   90.00
#
_symmetry.space_group_name_H-M   'P 1'
#
loop_
_entity.id
_entity.type
_entity.pdbx_description
1 polymer ?
#
loop_
_entity_poly.entity_id
_entity_poly.type
_entity_poly.pdbx_seq_one_letter_code
_entity_poly.pdbx_strand_id
1 'polypeptide(L)'
;MSKRGIYQILACGKNLKRKSGSGRPRVTSSRDDMHIRILVSTRHFSPRIKSIIGGQISKKTVHRRILESEYMKNRNMPRSPGLTPHHEEA
;
A
#
# COMPACT_ATOMS: atom_id res chain seq x y z
N MET A 1 -29.37 9.21 -13.44
CA MET A 1 -29.32 8.76 -12.03
C MET A 1 -30.55 7.91 -11.75
N SER A 2 -30.41 6.69 -11.24
CA SER A 2 -31.59 5.86 -10.93
C SER A 2 -32.31 6.40 -9.69
N LYS A 3 -33.64 6.16 -9.58
CA LYS A 3 -34.42 6.54 -8.38
C LYS A 3 -33.75 6.07 -7.08
N ARG A 4 -33.15 4.87 -7.10
CA ARG A 4 -32.44 4.28 -5.96
C ARG A 4 -31.19 5.06 -5.56
N GLY A 5 -30.42 5.58 -6.52
CA GLY A 5 -29.27 6.43 -6.24
C GLY A 5 -29.68 7.76 -5.59
N ILE A 6 -30.79 8.35 -6.05
CA ILE A 6 -31.34 9.58 -5.47
C ILE A 6 -31.82 9.34 -4.03
N TYR A 7 -32.57 8.28 -3.78
CA TYR A 7 -32.98 7.90 -2.42
C TYR A 7 -31.77 7.67 -1.49
N GLN A 8 -30.72 7.01 -1.99
CA GLN A 8 -29.51 6.76 -1.19
C GLN A 8 -28.74 8.06 -0.87
N ILE A 9 -28.68 9.01 -1.81
CA ILE A 9 -28.08 10.33 -1.59
C ILE A 9 -28.91 11.13 -0.58
N LEU A 10 -30.24 11.14 -0.72
CA LEU A 10 -31.16 11.83 0.20
C LEU A 10 -31.12 11.21 1.60
N ALA A 11 -31.02 9.89 1.71
CA ALA A 11 -30.93 9.18 2.99
C ALA A 11 -29.57 9.34 3.68
N CYS A 12 -28.46 9.36 2.93
CA CYS A 12 -27.12 9.56 3.49
C CYS A 12 -26.81 11.04 3.80
N GLY A 13 -27.51 11.99 3.17
CA GLY A 13 -27.27 13.43 3.35
C GLY A 13 -25.80 13.81 3.12
N LYS A 14 -25.21 14.58 4.05
CA LYS A 14 -23.79 15.01 4.01
C LYS A 14 -22.79 13.86 4.25
N ASN A 15 -23.24 12.69 4.69
CA ASN A 15 -22.37 11.54 5.01
C ASN A 15 -22.16 10.57 3.85
N LEU A 16 -22.46 10.98 2.61
CA LEU A 16 -22.21 10.17 1.43
C LEU A 16 -20.71 10.09 1.10
N LYS A 17 -19.95 9.31 1.89
CA LYS A 17 -18.60 8.90 1.53
C LYS A 17 -18.70 7.74 0.54
N ARG A 18 -18.23 7.97 -0.68
CA ARG A 18 -17.96 6.88 -1.62
C ARG A 18 -16.87 6.01 -1.02
N LYS A 19 -17.19 4.75 -0.72
CA LYS A 19 -16.16 3.76 -0.39
C LYS A 19 -15.22 3.66 -1.58
N SER A 20 -13.91 3.68 -1.31
CA SER A 20 -12.93 3.36 -2.34
C SER A 20 -13.20 1.93 -2.82
N GLY A 21 -13.14 1.73 -4.14
CA GLY A 21 -13.23 0.39 -4.70
C GLY A 21 -12.13 -0.50 -4.11
N SER A 22 -12.44 -1.77 -3.89
CA SER A 22 -11.47 -2.77 -3.39
C SER A 22 -10.30 -3.02 -4.34
N GLY A 23 -10.37 -2.51 -5.58
CA GLY A 23 -9.35 -2.70 -6.60
C GLY A 23 -9.23 -4.15 -7.04
N ARG A 24 -8.35 -4.41 -8.01
CA ARG A 24 -8.03 -5.78 -8.43
C ARG A 24 -7.02 -6.38 -7.44
N PRO A 25 -7.18 -7.66 -7.04
CA PRO A 25 -6.18 -8.35 -6.24
C PRO A 25 -4.80 -8.28 -6.87
N ARG A 26 -3.78 -8.24 -6.01
CA ARG A 26 -2.37 -8.23 -6.42
C ARG A 26 -1.97 -9.60 -6.94
N VAL A 27 -1.18 -9.60 -8.02
CA VAL A 27 -0.58 -10.83 -8.57
C VAL A 27 0.57 -11.34 -7.67
N THR A 28 1.26 -10.44 -6.98
CA THR A 28 2.33 -10.80 -6.03
C THR A 28 1.77 -11.18 -4.66
N SER A 29 2.34 -12.21 -4.05
CA SER A 29 2.08 -12.54 -2.65
C SER A 29 2.87 -11.62 -1.70
N SER A 30 2.51 -11.64 -0.41
CA SER A 30 3.25 -10.91 0.64
C SER A 30 4.73 -11.33 0.73
N ARG A 31 5.02 -12.61 0.47
CA ARG A 31 6.39 -13.14 0.42
C ARG A 31 7.17 -12.61 -0.77
N ASP A 32 6.54 -12.49 -1.93
CA ASP A 32 7.19 -11.94 -3.12
C ASP A 32 7.52 -10.46 -2.90
N ASP A 33 6.57 -9.68 -2.36
CA ASP A 33 6.80 -8.27 -2.02
C ASP A 33 7.93 -8.10 -0.97
N MET A 34 8.06 -9.03 0.00
CA MET A 34 9.19 -9.06 0.94
C MET A 34 10.52 -9.28 0.22
N HIS A 35 10.61 -10.25 -0.69
CA HIS A 35 11.85 -10.47 -1.43
C HIS A 35 12.17 -9.33 -2.40
N ILE A 36 11.18 -8.62 -2.95
CA ILE A 36 11.39 -7.39 -3.72
C ILE A 36 11.99 -6.30 -2.83
N ARG A 37 11.48 -6.11 -1.60
CA ARG A 37 12.06 -5.15 -0.64
C ARG A 37 13.52 -5.47 -0.30
N ILE A 38 13.83 -6.75 -0.11
CA ILE A 38 15.20 -7.22 0.14
C ILE A 38 16.06 -6.90 -1.07
N LEU A 39 15.60 -7.24 -2.29
CA LEU A 39 16.28 -6.91 -3.54
C LEU A 39 16.61 -5.41 -3.63
N VAL A 40 15.67 -4.52 -3.33
CA VAL A 40 15.92 -3.07 -3.36
C VAL A 40 16.98 -2.66 -2.32
N SER A 41 16.91 -3.25 -1.12
CA SER A 41 17.77 -2.87 0.00
C SER A 41 19.20 -3.39 -0.14
N THR A 42 19.38 -4.64 -0.59
CA THR A 42 20.68 -5.31 -0.70
C THR A 42 21.23 -5.30 -2.12
N ARG A 43 20.44 -4.89 -3.10
CA ARG A 43 20.70 -5.04 -4.54
C ARG A 43 21.00 -6.48 -4.95
N HIS A 44 20.58 -7.45 -4.14
CA HIS A 44 20.82 -8.88 -4.38
C HIS A 44 19.53 -9.59 -4.80
N PHE A 45 19.60 -10.35 -5.89
CA PHE A 45 18.48 -11.15 -6.38
C PHE A 45 18.34 -12.46 -5.60
N SER A 46 17.25 -12.62 -4.85
CA SER A 46 16.94 -13.91 -4.24
C SER A 46 16.57 -14.94 -5.32
N PRO A 47 16.85 -16.24 -5.09
CA PRO A 47 16.45 -17.32 -6.01
C PRO A 47 14.94 -17.30 -6.31
N ARG A 48 14.13 -16.96 -5.30
CA ARG A 48 12.67 -16.81 -5.43
C ARG A 48 12.28 -15.70 -6.40
N ILE A 49 12.96 -14.56 -6.37
CA ILE A 49 12.69 -13.46 -7.31
C ILE A 49 13.09 -13.85 -8.72
N LYS A 50 14.26 -14.48 -8.89
CA LYS A 50 14.70 -14.96 -10.20
C LYS A 50 13.70 -15.95 -10.81
N SER A 51 13.09 -16.82 -10.00
CA SER A 51 12.15 -17.82 -10.52
C SER A 51 10.77 -17.25 -10.90
N ILE A 52 10.33 -16.15 -10.28
CA ILE A 52 9.02 -15.56 -10.58
C ILE A 52 9.08 -14.49 -11.67
N ILE A 53 10.22 -13.79 -11.82
CA ILE A 53 10.41 -12.75 -12.85
C ILE A 53 10.42 -13.39 -14.24
N GLY A 54 9.54 -12.91 -15.13
CA GLY A 54 9.43 -13.40 -16.50
C GLY A 54 8.44 -14.56 -16.67
N GLY A 55 8.07 -15.25 -15.58
CA GLY A 55 7.00 -16.24 -15.56
C GLY A 55 5.73 -15.66 -14.93
N GLN A 56 5.61 -15.79 -13.61
CA GLN A 56 4.42 -15.36 -12.86
C GLN A 56 4.27 -13.84 -12.79
N ILE A 57 5.38 -13.10 -12.81
CA ILE A 57 5.35 -11.64 -12.78
C ILE A 57 6.15 -11.02 -13.91
N SER A 58 5.54 -10.05 -14.58
CA SER A 58 6.19 -9.28 -15.63
C SER A 58 7.25 -8.32 -15.08
N LYS A 59 8.27 -8.00 -15.88
CA LYS A 59 9.33 -7.04 -15.51
C LYS A 59 8.77 -5.66 -15.13
N LYS A 60 7.73 -5.19 -15.83
CA LYS A 60 7.03 -3.93 -15.49
C LYS A 60 6.41 -3.97 -14.08
N THR A 61 5.87 -5.12 -13.67
CA THR A 61 5.29 -5.29 -12.34
C THR A 61 6.37 -5.15 -11.28
N VAL A 62 7.52 -5.79 -11.48
CA VAL A 62 8.68 -5.71 -10.57
C VAL A 62 9.13 -4.27 -10.41
N HIS A 63 9.32 -3.55 -11.53
CA HIS A 63 9.77 -2.16 -11.51
C HIS A 63 8.80 -1.25 -10.73
N ARG A 64 7.48 -1.41 -10.97
CA ARG A 64 6.44 -0.71 -10.21
C ARG A 64 6.51 -1.01 -8.71
N ARG A 65 6.81 -2.25 -8.32
CA ARG A 65 6.95 -2.65 -6.91
C ARG A 65 8.18 -2.07 -6.24
N ILE A 66 9.29 -1.98 -6.97
CA ILE A 66 10.50 -1.31 -6.49
C ILE A 66 10.17 0.15 -6.16
N LEU A 67 9.53 0.87 -7.09
CA LEU A 67 9.11 2.26 -6.87
C LEU A 67 8.11 2.41 -5.72
N GLU A 68 7.11 1.53 -5.61
CA GLU A 68 6.17 1.53 -4.47
C GLU A 68 6.89 1.31 -3.13
N SER A 69 7.87 0.40 -3.11
CA SER A 69 8.66 0.09 -1.92
C SER A 69 9.56 1.26 -1.52
N GLU A 70 10.24 1.88 -2.48
CA GLU A 70 11.07 3.08 -2.24
C GLU A 70 10.21 4.27 -1.82
N TYR A 71 9.05 4.44 -2.44
CA TYR A 71 8.07 5.45 -2.03
C TYR A 71 7.59 5.23 -0.58
N MET A 72 7.36 3.98 -0.16
CA MET A 72 7.02 3.67 1.24
C MET A 72 8.19 3.92 2.20
N LYS A 73 9.44 3.75 1.75
CA LYS A 73 10.63 4.08 2.56
C LYS A 73 10.82 5.59 2.69
N ASN A 74 10.53 6.35 1.64
CA ASN A 74 10.63 7.81 1.59
C ASN A 74 9.41 8.53 2.16
N ARG A 75 8.28 7.84 2.28
CA ARG A 75 7.12 8.26 3.07
C ARG A 75 7.49 8.11 4.55
N ASN A 76 8.41 8.96 5.01
CA ASN A 76 8.63 9.22 6.42
C ASN A 76 7.26 9.47 7.03
N MET A 77 6.71 8.49 7.75
CA MET A 77 5.64 8.79 8.68
C MET A 77 6.26 9.75 9.67
N PRO A 78 5.69 10.95 9.91
CA PRO A 78 6.14 11.75 11.04
C PRO A 78 6.10 10.81 12.24
N ARG A 79 7.28 10.49 12.80
CA ARG A 79 7.34 9.75 14.06
C ARG A 79 6.40 10.52 14.99
N SER A 80 5.47 9.81 15.62
CA SER A 80 4.55 10.39 16.60
C SER A 80 5.33 11.41 17.42
N PRO A 81 4.82 12.64 17.64
CA PRO A 81 5.54 13.63 18.43
C PRO A 81 6.03 12.94 19.71
N GLY A 82 7.34 13.01 19.96
CA GLY A 82 7.89 12.42 21.19
C GLY A 82 7.07 12.95 22.36
N LEU A 83 6.61 12.05 23.23
CA LEU A 83 5.87 12.46 24.43
C LEU A 83 6.79 13.42 25.21
N THR A 84 6.37 14.67 25.32
CA THR A 84 7.04 15.66 26.14
C THR A 84 6.84 15.28 27.61
N PRO A 85 7.88 15.31 28.46
CA PRO A 85 7.74 15.02 29.88
C PRO A 85 7.08 16.22 30.57
N HIS A 86 5.75 16.27 30.54
CA HIS A 86 4.95 17.14 31.40
C HIS A 86 3.79 16.31 31.97
N HIS A 87 4.15 15.33 32.78
CA HIS A 87 3.28 14.70 33.78
C HIS A 87 4.10 14.42 35.04
N GLU A 88 4.65 15.49 35.60
CA GLU A 88 4.99 15.65 37.01
C GLU A 88 4.36 17.02 37.32
N GLU A 89 3.45 17.25 38.27
CA GLU A 89 3.12 16.60 39.54
C GLU A 89 1.61 16.87 39.80
N ALA A 90 0.97 15.98 40.54
CA ALA A 90 -0.30 16.22 41.24
C ALA A 90 -0.04 16.16 42.75
#